data_AF-A0A2A4QAQ5-F1
#
_entry.id   AF-A0A2A4QAQ5-F1
#
_cell.length_a   1.000
_cell.length_b   1.000
_cell.length_c   1.000
_cell.angle_alpha   90.00
_cell.angle_beta   90.00
_cell.angle_gamma   90.00
#
_symmetry.space_group_name_H-M   'P 1'
#
loop_
_entity.id
_entity.type
_entity.pdbx_description
1 polymer ?
#
loop_
_entity_poly.entity_id
_entity_poly.type
_entity_poly.pdbx_seq_one_letter_code
_entity_poly.pdbx_strand_id
1 'polypeptide(L)'
;MIAKKVSIDEITPDDIGMIDSPFQHITEWESKNIYLPKYKELIASEYQELPRGRVVYCDLTKKVTVYMDSSLFSLVNKKKVINYFDITNSNVEVIWKKDSHYKTYNY
;
A
#
# COMPACT_ATOMS: atom_id res chain seq x y z
N MET A 1 -6.42 -4.14 8.41
CA MET A 1 -5.60 -3.48 7.37
C MET A 1 -6.14 -2.09 7.23
N ILE A 2 -5.28 -1.10 7.37
CA ILE A 2 -5.59 0.32 7.18
C ILE A 2 -4.89 0.68 5.86
N ALA A 3 -5.64 1.19 4.90
CA ALA A 3 -5.15 1.49 3.57
C ALA A 3 -6.02 2.56 2.93
N LYS A 4 -5.48 3.18 1.88
CA LYS A 4 -6.17 4.13 1.03
C LYS A 4 -5.88 3.76 -0.42
N LYS A 5 -6.88 3.86 -1.28
CA LYS A 5 -6.78 3.61 -2.72
C LYS A 5 -7.51 4.71 -3.49
N VAL A 6 -7.22 4.75 -4.77
CA VAL A 6 -7.73 5.70 -5.77
C VAL A 6 -7.83 4.93 -7.09
N SER A 7 -8.76 5.31 -7.95
CA SER A 7 -8.92 4.59 -9.22
C SER A 7 -7.70 4.84 -10.12
N ILE A 8 -7.31 3.82 -10.89
CA ILE A 8 -6.25 4.00 -11.90
C ILE A 8 -6.67 4.98 -12.99
N ASP A 9 -7.97 5.12 -13.26
CA ASP A 9 -8.50 6.05 -14.26
C ASP A 9 -8.42 7.52 -13.80
N GLU A 10 -8.19 7.76 -12.51
CA GLU A 10 -8.07 9.10 -11.92
C GLU A 10 -6.63 9.63 -11.92
N ILE A 11 -5.65 8.81 -12.33
CA ILE A 11 -4.23 9.14 -12.28
C ILE A 11 -3.60 8.94 -13.64
N THR A 12 -2.87 9.95 -14.10
CA THR A 12 -2.02 9.82 -15.28
C THR A 12 -0.75 9.02 -14.94
N PRO A 13 -0.42 7.97 -15.72
CA PRO A 13 0.84 7.26 -15.55
C PRO A 13 2.05 8.20 -15.71
N ASP A 14 3.15 7.88 -15.02
CA ASP A 14 4.42 8.57 -15.24
C ASP A 14 5.08 8.18 -16.59
N ASP A 15 6.25 8.75 -16.88
CA ASP A 15 6.98 8.54 -18.15
C ASP A 15 7.37 7.08 -18.40
N ILE A 16 7.36 6.23 -17.37
CA ILE A 16 7.63 4.78 -17.47
C ILE A 16 6.35 3.94 -17.28
N GLY A 17 5.19 4.59 -17.30
CA GLY A 17 3.88 3.97 -17.21
C GLY A 17 3.49 3.45 -15.83
N MET A 18 4.11 3.96 -14.77
CA MET A 18 3.73 3.63 -13.39
C MET A 18 2.62 4.56 -12.91
N ILE A 19 1.65 3.96 -12.24
CA ILE A 19 0.56 4.63 -11.53
C ILE A 19 0.76 4.32 -10.05
N ASP A 20 1.13 5.35 -9.29
CA ASP A 20 1.17 5.34 -7.83
C ASP A 20 0.17 6.38 -7.30
N SER A 21 -0.39 6.13 -6.13
CA SER A 21 -1.32 7.07 -5.52
C SER A 21 -0.62 8.38 -5.14
N PRO A 22 -1.30 9.53 -5.21
CA PRO A 22 -0.73 10.81 -4.75
C PRO A 22 -0.68 10.90 -3.20
N PHE A 23 -1.05 9.84 -2.50
CA PHE A 23 -1.20 9.82 -1.05
C PHE A 23 0.15 9.67 -0.35
N GLN A 24 0.66 10.80 0.14
CA GLN A 24 1.87 10.80 0.96
C GLN A 24 1.62 10.09 2.29
N HIS A 25 2.42 9.06 2.56
CA HIS A 25 2.19 8.16 3.69
C HIS A 25 2.15 8.87 5.05
N ILE A 26 3.12 9.74 5.32
CA ILE A 26 3.21 10.52 6.57
C ILE A 26 1.98 11.41 6.71
N THR A 27 1.58 12.12 5.65
CA THR A 27 0.41 12.99 5.68
C THR A 27 -0.88 12.22 5.96
N GLU A 28 -1.08 11.08 5.30
CA GLU A 28 -2.28 10.26 5.53
C GLU A 28 -2.31 9.65 6.94
N TRP A 29 -1.16 9.24 7.46
CA TRP A 29 -1.08 8.62 8.79
C TRP A 29 -1.14 9.65 9.92
N GLU A 30 -0.21 10.61 9.94
CA GLU A 30 0.05 11.47 11.10
C GLU A 30 -0.78 12.75 11.09
N SER A 31 -1.16 13.25 9.91
CA SER A 31 -1.99 14.46 9.81
C SER A 31 -3.48 14.13 9.63
N LYS A 32 -3.81 13.17 8.76
CA LYS A 32 -5.20 12.82 8.43
C LYS A 32 -5.76 11.68 9.26
N ASN A 33 -4.92 10.95 9.99
CA ASN A 33 -5.34 9.88 10.92
C ASN A 33 -6.33 8.90 10.28
N ILE A 34 -6.00 8.35 9.10
CA ILE A 34 -6.88 7.44 8.33
C ILE A 34 -7.34 6.18 9.08
N TYR A 35 -6.71 5.89 10.21
CA TYR A 35 -7.06 4.80 11.11
C TYR A 35 -8.23 5.11 12.05
N LEU A 36 -8.61 6.39 12.18
CA LEU A 36 -9.77 6.81 12.95
C LEU A 36 -11.08 6.69 12.14
N PRO A 37 -12.22 6.51 12.82
CA PRO A 37 -12.40 6.42 14.28
C PRO A 37 -12.12 5.02 14.86
N LYS A 38 -11.79 4.04 14.00
CA LYS A 38 -11.82 2.62 14.33
C LYS A 38 -10.68 2.16 15.24
N TYR A 39 -9.50 2.73 15.09
CA TYR A 39 -8.28 2.29 15.77
C TYR A 39 -7.69 3.43 16.61
N LYS A 40 -8.33 3.73 17.75
CA LYS A 40 -7.90 4.84 18.64
C LYS A 40 -6.58 4.54 19.34
N GLU A 41 -6.22 3.28 19.47
CA GLU A 41 -4.94 2.83 20.03
C GLU A 41 -3.72 3.23 19.19
N LEU A 42 -3.94 3.68 17.95
CA LEU A 42 -2.87 4.15 17.04
C LEU A 42 -2.65 5.66 17.13
N ILE A 43 -3.38 6.37 17.99
CA ILE A 43 -3.14 7.79 18.25
C ILE A 43 -1.70 7.95 18.77
N ALA A 44 -1.00 8.92 18.19
CA ALA A 44 0.41 9.22 18.44
C ALA A 44 1.41 8.16 17.95
N SER A 45 0.96 7.13 17.21
CA SER A 45 1.91 6.27 16.50
C SER A 45 2.44 6.95 15.24
N GLU A 46 3.72 6.77 14.97
CA GLU A 46 4.34 7.24 13.74
C GLU A 46 4.13 6.21 12.62
N TYR A 47 4.12 6.69 11.37
CA TYR A 47 3.97 5.79 10.22
C TYR A 47 5.11 4.75 10.15
N GLN A 48 6.30 5.12 10.66
CA GLN A 48 7.50 4.29 10.58
C GLN A 48 7.56 3.16 11.62
N GLU A 49 6.76 3.24 12.68
CA GLU A 49 6.70 2.23 13.76
C GLU A 49 5.94 0.98 13.34
N LEU A 50 5.14 1.07 12.28
CA LEU A 50 4.22 0.01 11.86
C LEU A 50 4.69 -0.70 10.58
N PRO A 51 4.49 -2.02 10.47
CA PRO A 51 4.68 -2.74 9.22
C PRO A 51 3.77 -2.16 8.14
N ARG A 52 4.38 -1.83 7.00
CA ARG A 52 3.74 -1.00 5.97
C ARG A 52 4.08 -1.47 4.56
N GLY A 53 3.46 -0.83 3.59
CA GLY A 53 3.66 -1.15 2.18
C GLY A 53 2.98 -0.15 1.25
N ARG A 54 3.16 -0.37 -0.05
CA ARG A 54 2.52 0.37 -1.14
C ARG A 54 2.14 -0.58 -2.28
N VAL A 55 1.15 -0.18 -3.06
CA VAL A 55 0.67 -0.90 -4.24
C VAL A 55 0.83 0.05 -5.42
N VAL A 56 1.53 -0.40 -6.45
CA VAL A 56 1.79 0.38 -7.67
C VAL A 56 1.31 -0.43 -8.87
N TYR A 57 0.63 0.22 -9.80
CA TYR A 57 0.22 -0.40 -11.06
C TYR A 57 1.12 0.06 -12.20
N CYS A 58 1.45 -0.82 -13.13
CA CYS A 58 2.17 -0.46 -14.35
C CYS A 58 1.25 -0.64 -15.55
N ASP A 59 0.88 0.47 -16.20
CA ASP A 59 -0.03 0.47 -17.33
C ASP A 59 0.58 -0.20 -18.57
N LEU A 60 1.90 -0.09 -18.76
CA LEU A 60 2.59 -0.71 -19.89
C LEU A 60 2.61 -2.24 -19.80
N THR A 61 2.83 -2.78 -18.60
CA THR A 61 2.96 -4.23 -18.39
C THR A 61 1.66 -4.88 -17.90
N LYS A 62 0.65 -4.07 -17.55
CA LYS A 62 -0.60 -4.48 -16.90
C LYS A 62 -0.37 -5.30 -15.63
N LYS A 63 0.69 -4.95 -14.87
CA LYS A 63 1.09 -5.64 -13.64
C LYS A 63 0.88 -4.76 -12.42
N VAL A 64 0.55 -5.39 -11.30
CA VAL A 64 0.55 -4.75 -9.99
C VAL A 64 1.79 -5.19 -9.22
N THR A 65 2.55 -4.23 -8.72
CA THR A 65 3.66 -4.51 -7.80
C THR A 65 3.27 -4.07 -6.39
N VAL A 66 3.30 -5.02 -5.46
CA VAL A 66 3.09 -4.75 -4.03
C VAL A 66 4.43 -4.80 -3.32
N TYR A 67 4.82 -3.66 -2.76
CA TYR A 67 5.98 -3.53 -1.89
C TYR A 67 5.50 -3.58 -0.44
N MET A 68 6.06 -4.44 0.40
CA MET A 68 5.67 -4.51 1.81
C MET A 68 6.81 -4.93 2.71
N ASP A 69 6.69 -4.58 3.99
CA ASP A 69 7.50 -5.10 5.08
C ASP A 69 7.47 -6.64 5.07
N SER A 70 8.62 -7.25 5.36
CA SER A 70 8.80 -8.70 5.32
C SER A 70 7.91 -9.48 6.30
N SER A 71 7.54 -8.86 7.44
CA SER A 71 6.62 -9.43 8.42
C SER A 71 5.19 -9.55 7.88
N LEU A 72 4.85 -8.78 6.84
CA LEU A 72 3.53 -8.80 6.23
C LEU A 72 3.37 -9.89 5.17
N PHE A 73 4.42 -10.64 4.81
CA PHE A 73 4.46 -11.53 3.64
C PHE A 73 3.66 -12.85 3.76
N SER A 74 2.73 -12.93 4.71
CA SER A 74 1.86 -14.09 4.91
C SER A 74 0.77 -14.19 3.82
N LEU A 75 0.32 -15.42 3.54
CA LEU A 75 -0.77 -15.66 2.58
C LEU A 75 -2.06 -14.91 2.95
N VAL A 76 -2.36 -14.80 4.25
CA VAL A 76 -3.53 -14.10 4.77
C VAL A 76 -3.48 -12.61 4.42
N ASN A 77 -2.32 -11.97 4.60
CA ASN A 77 -2.15 -10.56 4.28
C ASN A 77 -2.18 -10.30 2.78
N LYS A 78 -1.55 -11.16 1.97
CA LYS A 78 -1.62 -11.07 0.51
C LYS A 78 -3.06 -11.11 0.01
N LYS A 79 -3.89 -12.02 0.55
CA LYS A 79 -5.33 -12.09 0.24
C LYS A 79 -6.07 -10.82 0.64
N LYS A 80 -5.77 -10.23 1.80
CA LYS A 80 -6.37 -8.95 2.23
C LYS A 80 -6.05 -7.81 1.25
N VAL A 81 -4.80 -7.73 0.77
CA VAL A 81 -4.39 -6.74 -0.22
C VAL A 81 -5.13 -6.95 -1.53
N ILE A 82 -5.12 -8.17 -2.07
CA ILE A 82 -5.84 -8.52 -3.31
C ILE A 82 -7.31 -8.09 -3.22
N ASN A 83 -7.99 -8.47 -2.14
CA ASN A 83 -9.41 -8.18 -1.97
C ASN A 83 -9.69 -6.68 -1.79
N TYR A 84 -8.84 -5.95 -1.07
CA TYR A 84 -9.08 -4.52 -0.83
C TYR A 84 -8.85 -3.67 -2.07
N PHE A 85 -7.84 -4.02 -2.88
CA PHE A 85 -7.50 -3.32 -4.11
C PHE A 85 -8.26 -3.85 -5.33
N ASP A 86 -9.24 -4.73 -5.14
CA ASP A 86 -10.04 -5.36 -6.19
C ASP A 86 -9.17 -5.95 -7.33
N ILE A 87 -8.03 -6.54 -6.96
CA ILE A 87 -7.11 -7.17 -7.92
C ILE A 87 -7.73 -8.51 -8.32
N THR A 88 -8.65 -8.48 -9.28
CA THR A 88 -9.35 -9.70 -9.72
C THR A 88 -8.41 -10.62 -10.49
N ASN A 89 -8.40 -11.90 -10.10
CA ASN A 89 -7.39 -12.91 -10.48
C ASN A 89 -7.25 -13.26 -11.97
N SER A 90 -8.04 -12.68 -12.89
CA SER A 90 -8.12 -13.19 -14.25
C SER A 90 -7.10 -12.62 -15.23
N ASN A 91 -6.67 -11.35 -15.13
CA ASN A 91 -5.84 -10.71 -16.17
C ASN A 91 -4.71 -9.79 -15.66
N VAL A 92 -4.45 -9.76 -14.35
CA VAL A 92 -3.44 -8.86 -13.76
C VAL A 92 -2.44 -9.68 -12.96
N GLU A 93 -1.18 -9.67 -13.40
CA GLU A 93 -0.09 -10.33 -12.67
C GLU A 93 0.28 -9.50 -11.44
N VAL A 94 0.38 -10.16 -10.27
CA VAL A 94 0.77 -9.51 -9.01
C VAL A 94 2.19 -9.91 -8.61
N ILE A 95 3.09 -8.94 -8.62
CA ILE A 95 4.47 -9.08 -8.19
C ILE A 95 4.59 -8.66 -6.72
N TRP A 96 5.07 -9.57 -5.87
CA TRP A 96 5.28 -9.28 -4.45
C TRP A 96 6.75 -8.99 -4.17
N LYS A 97 7.08 -7.80 -3.68
CA LYS A 97 8.44 -7.39 -3.33
C LYS A 97 8.54 -7.08 -1.84
N LYS A 98 9.60 -7.58 -1.21
CA LYS A 98 10.03 -7.11 0.12
C LYS A 98 10.79 -5.81 -0.10
N ASP A 99 10.42 -4.77 0.61
CA ASP A 99 11.12 -3.48 0.52
C ASP A 99 11.92 -3.24 1.80
N SER A 100 13.24 -3.07 1.66
CA SER A 100 14.13 -2.80 2.78
C SER A 100 13.92 -1.42 3.41
N HIS A 101 13.24 -0.50 2.74
CA HIS A 101 12.85 0.80 3.31
C HIS A 101 11.62 0.69 4.23
N TYR A 102 10.82 -0.36 4.07
CA TYR A 102 9.74 -0.69 4.99
C TYR A 102 10.27 -1.58 6.10
N LYS A 103 11.09 -0.98 6.96
CA LYS A 103 11.48 -1.53 8.27
C LYS A 103 10.76 -0.74 9.35
N THR A 104 10.38 -1.42 10.42
CA THR A 104 9.88 -0.77 11.62
C THR A 104 11.04 -0.19 12.42
N TYR A 105 10.87 1.04 12.89
CA TYR A 105 11.79 1.72 13.79
C TYR A 105 11.06 1.98 15.10
N ASN A 106 11.70 1.68 16.23
CA ASN A 106 11.21 2.02 17.56
C ASN A 106 12.13 3.11 18.10
N TYR A 107 11.57 4.23 18.55
CA TYR A 107 12.30 5.34 19.14
C TYR A 107 12.07 5.42 20.65
#